data_AF-A0A0C2J8A4-F1
#
_entry.id   AF-A0A0C2J8A4-F1
#
_cell.length_a   1.000
_cell.length_b   1.000
_cell.length_c   1.000
_cell.angle_alpha   90.00
_cell.angle_beta   90.00
_cell.angle_gamma   90.00
#
_symmetry.space_group_name_H-M   'P 1'
#
loop_
_entity.id
_entity.type
_entity.pdbx_description
1 polymer ?
#
loop_
_entity_poly.entity_id
_entity_poly.type
_entity_poly.pdbx_seq_one_letter_code
_entity_poly.pdbx_strand_id
1 'polypeptide(L)'
;MMEYSDGRMVRQFWLKEVLSIMQGLYSKKTNIFLKRFKFSCLIRKPDEEVYAYLSRIKGAASNCSFESISNVWLVNQFAVGLNNMEVQQKIFSRFPNADCTLDELVEKASVHFVSRKSAEFLSEEKNLWMDNKSCR
;
A
#
# COMPACT_ATOMS: atom_id res chain seq x y z
N MET A 1 -46.02 -4.20 32.59
CA MET A 1 -45.45 -2.86 32.84
C MET A 1 -43.94 -3.02 32.84
N MET A 2 -43.24 -2.52 31.82
CA MET A 2 -41.77 -2.45 31.86
C MET A 2 -41.39 -1.11 32.48
N GLU A 3 -40.90 -1.16 33.72
CA GLU A 3 -40.34 0.00 34.40
C GLU A 3 -39.03 0.41 33.72
N TYR A 4 -39.04 1.59 33.10
CA TYR A 4 -37.87 2.24 32.54
C TYR A 4 -36.97 2.71 33.69
N SER A 5 -36.11 1.81 34.16
CA SER A 5 -35.09 2.10 35.15
C SER A 5 -33.81 2.56 34.44
N ASP A 6 -33.34 3.75 34.84
CA ASP A 6 -32.13 4.47 34.41
C ASP A 6 -32.25 5.38 33.17
N GLY A 7 -32.51 6.66 33.43
CA GLY A 7 -32.50 7.73 32.44
C GLY A 7 -31.14 7.94 31.74
N ARG A 8 -30.04 7.33 32.22
CA ARG A 8 -28.76 7.28 31.49
C ARG A 8 -28.83 6.35 30.29
N MET A 9 -29.62 5.28 30.35
CA MET A 9 -29.74 4.29 29.28
C MET A 9 -30.51 4.87 28.07
N VAL A 10 -31.58 5.63 28.33
CA VAL A 10 -32.38 6.33 27.30
C VAL A 10 -31.54 7.37 26.55
N ARG A 11 -30.69 8.12 27.29
CA ARG A 11 -29.79 9.13 26.68
C ARG A 11 -28.73 8.51 25.78
N GLN A 12 -28.17 7.36 26.18
CA GLN A 12 -27.16 6.66 25.36
C GLN A 12 -27.75 6.09 24.09
N PHE A 13 -28.96 5.54 24.15
CA PHE A 13 -29.67 5.00 22.98
C PHE A 13 -29.98 6.13 21.98
N TRP A 14 -30.58 7.22 22.44
CA TRP A 14 -30.88 8.38 21.61
C TRP A 14 -29.61 9.02 21.01
N LEU A 15 -28.52 9.13 21.78
CA LEU A 15 -27.26 9.63 21.26
C LEU A 15 -26.73 8.75 20.12
N LYS A 16 -26.80 7.42 20.27
CA LYS A 16 -26.40 6.48 19.21
C LYS A 16 -27.27 6.62 17.96
N GLU A 17 -28.58 6.79 18.11
CA GLU A 17 -29.50 6.99 16.99
C GLU A 17 -29.21 8.30 16.25
N VAL A 18 -29.05 9.41 16.98
CA VAL A 18 -28.71 10.71 16.40
C VAL A 18 -27.37 10.65 15.67
N LEU A 19 -26.36 10.01 16.28
CA LEU A 19 -25.06 9.82 15.63
C LEU A 19 -25.17 8.95 14.37
N SER A 20 -26.00 7.91 14.38
CA SER A 20 -26.26 7.06 13.20
C SER A 20 -26.94 7.84 12.07
N ILE A 21 -27.95 8.66 12.40
CA ILE A 21 -28.64 9.51 11.42
C ILE A 21 -27.69 10.58 10.86
N MET A 22 -26.94 11.26 11.73
CA MET A 22 -25.92 12.24 11.32
C MET A 22 -24.87 11.57 10.42
N GLN A 23 -24.39 10.38 10.76
CA GLN A 23 -23.49 9.63 9.89
C GLN A 23 -24.17 9.27 8.57
N GLY A 24 -25.43 8.84 8.54
CA GLY A 24 -26.14 8.52 7.31
C GLY A 24 -26.32 9.71 6.36
N LEU A 25 -26.56 10.90 6.92
CA LEU A 25 -26.78 12.14 6.16
C LEU A 25 -25.48 12.81 5.71
N TYR A 26 -24.46 12.80 6.57
CA TYR A 26 -23.20 13.52 6.34
C TYR A 26 -22.02 12.63 5.95
N SER A 27 -22.16 11.30 6.01
CA SER A 27 -21.15 10.41 5.43
C SER A 27 -21.15 10.59 3.93
N LYS A 28 -20.02 11.06 3.40
CA LYS A 28 -19.79 11.10 1.97
C LYS A 28 -19.86 9.67 1.45
N LYS A 29 -20.99 9.29 0.84
CA LYS A 29 -21.17 8.00 0.15
C LYS A 29 -20.17 7.94 -1.00
N THR A 30 -18.98 7.45 -0.67
CA THR A 30 -17.86 7.44 -1.59
C THR A 30 -18.01 6.18 -2.44
N ASN A 31 -18.20 6.38 -3.74
CA ASN A 31 -18.39 5.30 -4.69
C ASN A 31 -17.25 4.26 -4.56
N ILE A 32 -17.60 2.99 -4.32
CA ILE A 32 -16.64 1.89 -4.13
C ILE A 32 -15.78 1.72 -5.40
N PHE A 33 -16.35 1.86 -6.59
CA PHE A 33 -15.62 1.81 -7.85
C PHE A 33 -14.55 2.91 -7.93
N LEU A 34 -14.86 4.12 -7.45
CA LEU A 34 -13.87 5.20 -7.39
C LEU A 34 -12.73 4.86 -6.42
N LYS A 35 -13.02 4.22 -5.29
CA LYS A 35 -11.97 3.80 -4.35
C LYS A 35 -11.09 2.71 -4.94
N ARG A 36 -11.69 1.70 -5.59
CA ARG A 36 -10.97 0.62 -6.28
C ARG A 36 -10.12 1.14 -7.44
N PHE A 37 -10.65 2.09 -8.21
CA PHE A 37 -9.90 2.76 -9.26
C PHE A 37 -8.69 3.52 -8.70
N LYS A 38 -8.89 4.30 -7.63
CA LYS A 38 -7.78 4.99 -6.95
C LYS A 38 -6.74 4.01 -6.42
N PHE A 39 -7.17 2.87 -5.90
CA PHE A 39 -6.28 1.79 -5.47
C PHE A 39 -5.46 1.23 -6.63
N SER A 40 -6.08 0.93 -7.78
CA SER A 40 -5.36 0.43 -8.96
C SER A 40 -4.35 1.42 -9.53
N CYS A 41 -4.57 2.71 -9.33
CA CYS A 41 -3.65 3.77 -9.75
C CYS A 41 -2.52 4.05 -8.76
N LEU A 42 -2.42 3.30 -7.65
CA LEU A 42 -1.32 3.51 -6.70
C LEU A 42 -0.03 2.97 -7.29
N ILE A 43 0.93 3.89 -7.44
CA ILE A 43 2.27 3.61 -7.94
C ILE A 43 3.27 4.10 -6.88
N ARG A 44 4.36 3.36 -6.66
CA ARG A 44 5.46 3.72 -5.78
C ARG A 44 6.13 4.99 -6.29
N LYS A 45 6.32 5.97 -5.41
CA LYS A 45 7.09 7.18 -5.77
C LYS A 45 8.59 6.83 -5.86
N PRO A 46 9.38 7.56 -6.68
CA PRO A 46 10.82 7.28 -6.81
C PRO A 46 11.54 7.19 -5.46
N ASP A 47 11.29 8.17 -4.59
CA ASP A 47 11.94 8.32 -3.27
C ASP A 47 11.19 7.60 -2.13
N GLU A 48 10.18 6.79 -2.44
CA GLU A 48 9.39 6.10 -1.42
C GLU A 48 9.97 4.72 -1.12
N GLU A 49 10.30 4.48 0.15
CA GLU A 49 10.74 3.18 0.64
C GLU A 49 9.70 2.08 0.37
N VAL A 50 10.17 0.85 0.12
CA VAL A 50 9.31 -0.29 -0.25
C VAL A 50 8.24 -0.58 0.81
N TYR A 51 8.61 -0.53 2.09
CA TYR A 51 7.68 -0.74 3.21
C TYR A 51 6.71 0.43 3.42
N ALA A 52 7.12 1.67 3.10
CA ALA A 52 6.24 2.82 3.13
C ALA A 52 5.16 2.70 2.05
N TYR A 53 5.54 2.26 0.86
CA TYR A 53 4.61 1.96 -0.22
C TYR A 53 3.64 0.84 0.14
N LEU A 54 4.13 -0.27 0.70
CA LEU A 54 3.28 -1.37 1.18
C LEU A 54 2.23 -0.88 2.18
N SER A 55 2.63 -0.04 3.14
CA SER A 55 1.74 0.53 4.15
C SER A 55 0.65 1.39 3.51
N ARG A 56 1.00 2.18 2.49
CA ARG A 56 0.05 3.00 1.72
C ARG A 56 -0.96 2.15 0.95
N ILE A 57 -0.51 1.05 0.33
CA ILE A 57 -1.40 0.11 -0.37
C ILE A 57 -2.37 -0.54 0.62
N LYS A 58 -1.86 -1.05 1.77
CA LYS A 58 -2.69 -1.67 2.81
C LYS A 58 -3.75 -0.70 3.34
N GLY A 59 -3.37 0.56 3.58
CA GLY A 59 -4.30 1.62 3.99
C GLY A 59 -5.33 2.00 2.93
N ALA A 60 -5.00 1.88 1.64
CA ALA A 60 -5.96 2.10 0.56
C ALA A 60 -6.89 0.89 0.35
N ALA A 61 -6.39 -0.34 0.51
CA ALA A 61 -7.18 -1.57 0.38
C ALA A 61 -8.30 -1.66 1.41
N SER A 62 -8.06 -1.22 2.66
CA SER A 62 -9.07 -1.18 3.72
C SER A 62 -10.31 -0.35 3.34
N ASN A 63 -10.13 0.63 2.46
CA ASN A 63 -11.21 1.49 1.99
C ASN A 63 -12.02 0.89 0.83
N CYS A 64 -11.51 -0.14 0.16
CA CYS A 64 -12.03 -0.64 -1.12
C CYS A 64 -13.07 -1.76 -1.01
N SER A 65 -13.35 -2.24 0.20
CA SER A 65 -14.25 -3.37 0.45
C SER A 65 -13.91 -4.55 -0.47
N PHE A 66 -12.62 -4.89 -0.58
CA PHE A 66 -12.19 -6.16 -1.11
C PHE A 66 -12.55 -7.20 -0.05
N GLU A 67 -13.49 -8.09 -0.35
CA GLU A 67 -13.99 -9.09 0.60
C GLU A 67 -12.91 -10.15 0.88
N SER A 68 -13.22 -11.43 0.75
CA SER A 68 -12.29 -12.55 1.01
C SER A 68 -11.02 -12.58 0.15
N ILE A 69 -10.92 -11.74 -0.90
CA ILE A 69 -9.85 -11.77 -1.92
C ILE A 69 -8.81 -10.65 -1.68
N SER A 70 -8.86 -9.94 -0.55
CA SER A 70 -8.01 -8.78 -0.26
C SER A 70 -6.50 -9.03 -0.49
N ASN A 71 -5.97 -10.19 -0.07
CA ASN A 71 -4.55 -10.50 -0.22
C ASN A 71 -4.10 -10.61 -1.69
N VAL A 72 -4.93 -11.19 -2.56
CA VAL A 72 -4.60 -11.32 -4.00
C VAL A 72 -4.51 -9.94 -4.64
N TRP A 73 -5.44 -9.04 -4.30
CA TRP A 73 -5.43 -7.66 -4.79
C TRP A 73 -4.21 -6.88 -4.29
N LEU A 74 -3.80 -7.10 -3.03
CA LEU A 74 -2.60 -6.49 -2.46
C LEU A 74 -1.33 -6.95 -3.18
N VAL A 75 -1.18 -8.26 -3.41
CA VAL A 75 -0.04 -8.85 -4.13
C VAL A 75 0.04 -8.28 -5.54
N ASN A 76 -1.06 -8.31 -6.28
CA ASN A 76 -1.12 -7.80 -7.65
C ASN A 76 -0.81 -6.30 -7.72
N GLN A 77 -1.42 -5.50 -6.86
CA GLN A 77 -1.20 -4.05 -6.85
C GLN A 77 0.23 -3.70 -6.43
N PHE A 78 0.79 -4.43 -5.47
CA PHE A 78 2.17 -4.23 -5.06
C PHE A 78 3.10 -4.51 -6.24
N ALA A 79 3.00 -5.69 -6.87
CA ALA A 79 3.88 -6.09 -7.97
C ALA A 79 3.83 -5.10 -9.16
N VAL A 80 2.61 -4.74 -9.60
CA VAL A 80 2.39 -3.84 -10.74
C VAL A 80 2.76 -2.40 -10.40
N GLY A 81 2.55 -1.97 -9.16
CA GLY A 81 2.79 -0.58 -8.76
C GLY A 81 4.19 -0.27 -8.24
N LEU A 82 5.15 -1.20 -8.25
CA LEU A 82 6.54 -0.95 -7.79
C LEU A 82 7.30 0.17 -8.56
N ASN A 83 6.83 0.53 -9.75
CA ASN A 83 7.37 1.62 -10.57
C ASN A 83 8.86 1.51 -10.88
N ASN A 84 9.34 0.28 -11.06
CA ASN A 84 10.72 0.01 -11.47
C ASN A 84 10.74 -1.21 -12.38
N MET A 85 10.97 -0.98 -13.67
CA MET A 85 10.85 -2.02 -14.69
C MET A 85 11.83 -3.18 -14.47
N GLU A 86 13.06 -2.88 -14.03
CA GLU A 86 14.09 -3.90 -13.81
C GLU A 86 13.73 -4.82 -12.63
N VAL A 87 13.29 -4.23 -11.51
CA VAL A 87 12.84 -4.98 -10.33
C VAL A 87 11.58 -5.79 -10.67
N GLN A 88 10.64 -5.19 -11.41
CA GLN A 88 9.42 -5.87 -11.85
C GLN A 88 9.73 -7.07 -12.74
N GLN A 89 10.64 -6.95 -13.71
CA GLN A 89 11.04 -8.07 -14.55
C GLN A 89 11.65 -9.22 -13.74
N LYS A 90 12.50 -8.92 -12.75
CA LYS A 90 13.09 -9.93 -11.84
C LYS A 90 12.02 -10.62 -10.99
N ILE A 91 11.01 -9.88 -10.56
CA ILE A 91 9.88 -10.41 -9.80
C ILE A 91 8.98 -11.29 -10.68
N PHE A 92 8.57 -10.81 -11.85
CA PHE A 92 7.66 -11.53 -12.76
C PHE A 92 8.29 -12.81 -13.32
N SER A 93 9.60 -12.77 -13.60
CA SER A 93 10.34 -13.99 -13.99
C SER A 93 10.43 -15.02 -12.87
N ARG A 94 10.43 -14.58 -11.60
CA ARG A 94 10.46 -15.48 -10.45
C ARG A 94 9.10 -16.08 -10.11
N PHE A 95 8.02 -15.32 -10.30
CA PHE A 95 6.66 -15.70 -9.91
C PHE A 95 5.70 -15.62 -11.11
N PRO A 96 5.79 -16.54 -12.09
CA PRO A 96 4.99 -16.47 -13.32
C PRO A 96 3.48 -16.66 -13.09
N ASN A 97 3.10 -17.45 -12.09
CA ASN A 97 1.69 -17.76 -11.79
C ASN A 97 1.09 -16.90 -10.66
N ALA A 98 1.83 -15.91 -10.15
CA ALA A 98 1.45 -15.11 -8.97
C ALA A 98 1.18 -15.94 -7.68
N ASP A 99 1.69 -17.16 -7.60
CA ASP A 99 1.62 -18.05 -6.42
C ASP A 99 2.61 -17.62 -5.32
N CYS A 100 2.64 -16.33 -4.99
CA CYS A 100 3.55 -15.78 -3.99
C CYS A 100 2.77 -15.05 -2.89
N THR A 101 3.32 -15.09 -1.68
CA THR A 101 2.78 -14.31 -0.58
C THR A 101 3.24 -12.85 -0.69
N LEU A 102 2.47 -11.95 -0.08
CA LEU A 102 2.82 -10.53 -0.06
C LEU A 102 4.18 -10.28 0.61
N ASP A 103 4.52 -11.05 1.64
CA ASP A 103 5.77 -10.87 2.38
C ASP A 103 6.99 -11.32 1.57
N GLU A 104 6.91 -12.46 0.87
CA GLU A 104 7.96 -12.91 -0.06
C GLU A 104 8.21 -11.89 -1.17
N LEU A 105 7.13 -11.30 -1.69
CA LEU A 105 7.20 -10.30 -2.74
C LEU A 105 7.89 -9.01 -2.27
N VAL A 106 7.55 -8.57 -1.05
CA VAL A 106 8.15 -7.39 -0.40
C VAL A 106 9.63 -7.61 -0.10
N GLU A 107 9.98 -8.78 0.42
CA GLU A 107 11.38 -9.14 0.70
C GLU A 107 12.21 -9.09 -0.60
N LYS A 108 11.72 -9.72 -1.67
CA LYS A 108 12.42 -9.73 -2.97
C LYS A 108 12.57 -8.34 -3.56
N ALA A 109 11.50 -7.54 -3.53
CA ALA A 109 11.58 -6.16 -3.97
C ALA A 109 12.66 -5.40 -3.18
N SER A 110 12.63 -5.49 -1.85
CA SER A 110 13.58 -4.80 -0.97
C SER A 110 15.03 -5.18 -1.25
N VAL A 111 15.33 -6.48 -1.40
CA VAL A 111 16.68 -6.96 -1.75
C VAL A 111 17.16 -6.37 -3.06
N HIS A 112 16.31 -6.31 -4.08
CA HIS A 112 16.68 -5.75 -5.38
C HIS A 112 16.90 -4.24 -5.33
N PHE A 113 16.08 -3.49 -4.60
CA PHE A 113 16.26 -2.05 -4.42
C PHE A 113 17.56 -1.72 -3.66
N VAL A 114 17.87 -2.46 -2.59
CA VAL A 114 19.12 -2.29 -1.84
C VAL A 114 20.31 -2.63 -2.72
N SER A 115 20.29 -3.78 -3.39
CA SER A 115 21.38 -4.22 -4.26
C SER A 115 21.67 -3.22 -5.37
N ARG A 116 20.62 -2.62 -5.94
CA ARG A 116 20.74 -1.58 -6.96
C ARG A 116 21.36 -0.30 -6.40
N LYS A 117 20.86 0.19 -5.26
CA LYS A 117 21.40 1.38 -4.60
C LYS A 117 22.88 1.21 -4.26
N SER A 118 23.27 0.01 -3.81
CA SER A 118 24.68 -0.34 -3.57
C SER A 118 25.50 -0.36 -4.87
N ALA A 119 24.96 -0.89 -5.95
CA ALA A 119 25.65 -0.92 -7.25
C ALA A 119 25.83 0.49 -7.85
N GLU A 120 24.83 1.36 -7.73
CA GLU A 120 24.88 2.77 -8.13
C GLU A 120 25.98 3.50 -7.34
N PHE A 121 25.99 3.35 -6.01
CA PHE A 121 27.02 3.94 -5.14
C PHE A 121 28.44 3.52 -5.54
N LEU A 122 28.68 2.22 -5.76
CA LEU A 122 29.99 1.72 -6.18
C LEU A 122 30.41 2.25 -7.56
N SER A 123 29.45 2.46 -8.46
CA SER A 123 29.72 3.01 -9.78
C SER A 123 30.12 4.50 -9.72
N GLU A 124 29.47 5.27 -8.85
CA GLU A 124 29.78 6.68 -8.61
C GLU A 124 31.17 6.84 -7.98
N GLU A 125 31.49 6.04 -6.97
CA GLU A 125 32.84 6.01 -6.40
C GLU A 125 33.88 5.70 -7.47
N LYS A 126 33.69 4.62 -8.25
CA LYS A 126 34.62 4.25 -9.31
C LYS A 126 34.88 5.39 -10.30
N ASN A 127 33.85 6.14 -10.68
CA ASN A 127 34.00 7.27 -11.60
C ASN A 127 34.83 8.40 -10.96
N LEU A 128 34.57 8.76 -9.71
CA LEU A 128 35.37 9.73 -8.94
C LEU A 128 36.85 9.32 -8.83
N TRP A 129 37.13 8.03 -8.63
CA TRP A 129 38.49 7.50 -8.59
C TRP A 129 39.19 7.54 -9.95
N MET A 130 38.46 7.38 -11.05
CA MET A 130 39.01 7.44 -12.41
C MET A 130 39.28 8.89 -12.83
N ASP A 131 38.38 9.82 -12.53
CA ASP A 131 38.53 11.24 -12.87
C ASP A 131 39.70 11.88 -12.12
N ASN A 132 39.89 11.53 -10.84
CA ASN A 132 41.04 12.00 -10.05
C ASN A 132 42.39 11.42 -10.52
N LYS A 133 42.41 10.29 -11.23
CA LYS A 133 43.63 9.74 -11.85
C LYS A 133 43.94 10.36 -13.21
N SER A 134 42.94 10.92 -13.91
CA SER A 134 43.15 11.58 -15.21
C SER A 134 43.78 12.98 -15.10
N CYS A 135 43.77 13.59 -13.91
CA CYS A 135 44.32 14.92 -13.64
C CYS A 135 45.75 14.90 -13.03
N ARG A 136 46.45 13.75 -13.06
CA ARG A 136 47.85 13.60 -12.62
C ARG A 136 48.75 13.06 -13.72
#